data_AF-C6H2T8-F1
#
_entry.id   AF-C6H2T8-F1
#
_cell.length_a   1.000
_cell.length_b   1.000
_cell.length_c   1.000
_cell.angle_alpha   90.00
_cell.angle_beta   90.00
_cell.angle_gamma   90.00
#
_symmetry.space_group_name_H-M   'P 1'
#
loop_
_entity.id
_entity.type
_entity.pdbx_description
1 polymer ?
#
loop_
_entity_poly.entity_id
_entity_poly.type
_entity_poly.pdbx_seq_one_letter_code
_entity_poly.pdbx_strand_id
1 'polypeptide(L)'
;MSGHATTTIPPPAVKFVLLQVPAPHVLLVAINFEKQMNSLPVDAVWEMHRVWKWFDDEPELRVGIVTGAAACNGHAHGGGFEIVLSSDIVIASENADFRLPDVLRGTAAMAGAFPRPIDDLIKEAVDVAKLIASMSPDSVIVTRAGIRQAWETSSIEHATFLTGETYAAKLMSGENAREGMLAFKEKRPPKWVPSKL
;
A
#
# COMPACT_ATOMS: atom_id res chain seq x y z
N MET A 1 -17.01 -2.19 19.75
CA MET A 1 -15.81 -1.62 20.39
C MET A 1 -14.69 -1.70 19.37
N SER A 2 -14.18 -0.57 18.88
CA SER A 2 -13.12 -0.55 17.86
C SER A 2 -11.78 -0.84 18.53
N GLY A 3 -11.28 -2.07 18.35
CA GLY A 3 -9.93 -2.45 18.72
C GLY A 3 -8.93 -1.75 17.81
N HIS A 4 -8.53 -0.53 18.18
CA HIS A 4 -7.42 0.16 17.54
C HIS A 4 -6.16 -0.66 17.85
N ALA A 5 -5.40 -1.07 16.83
CA ALA A 5 -4.03 -1.48 17.10
C ALA A 5 -3.27 -0.26 17.63
N THR A 6 -2.47 -0.44 18.67
CA THR A 6 -1.63 0.62 19.24
C THR A 6 -0.50 0.96 18.29
N THR A 7 -0.68 2.04 17.51
CA THR A 7 0.40 2.72 16.80
C THR A 7 1.37 3.30 17.82
N THR A 8 2.68 3.14 17.59
CA THR A 8 3.73 3.63 18.49
C THR A 8 4.00 5.13 18.31
N ILE A 9 3.74 5.66 17.11
CA ILE A 9 3.83 7.05 16.71
C ILE A 9 2.41 7.56 16.46
N PRO A 10 1.99 8.71 17.05
CA PRO A 10 0.64 9.23 16.84
C PRO A 10 0.43 9.61 15.36
N PRO A 11 -0.75 9.29 14.77
CA PRO A 11 -1.04 9.65 13.39
C PRO A 11 -1.05 11.16 13.17
N PRO A 12 -0.69 11.64 11.96
CA PRO A 12 -0.77 13.06 11.63
C PRO A 12 -2.22 13.55 11.67
N ALA A 13 -2.40 14.84 11.93
CA ALA A 13 -3.71 15.48 11.79
C ALA A 13 -4.19 15.42 10.32
N VAL A 14 -5.40 14.90 10.12
CA VAL A 14 -6.07 14.75 8.82
C VAL A 14 -7.39 15.50 8.78
N LYS A 15 -7.71 16.08 7.63
CA LYS A 15 -8.93 16.84 7.34
C LYS A 15 -9.74 16.23 6.18
N PHE A 16 -9.05 15.52 5.29
CA PHE A 16 -9.55 15.11 3.98
C PHE A 16 -9.66 13.58 3.84
N VAL A 17 -8.94 12.85 4.69
CA VAL A 17 -9.00 11.39 4.79
C VAL A 17 -9.42 10.94 6.18
N LEU A 18 -10.03 9.77 6.25
CA LEU A 18 -10.28 9.02 7.48
C LEU A 18 -9.21 7.94 7.60
N LEU A 19 -8.59 7.82 8.77
CA LEU A 19 -7.63 6.76 9.08
C LEU A 19 -8.30 5.71 9.97
N GLN A 20 -8.15 4.43 9.60
CA GLN A 20 -8.65 3.29 10.37
C GLN A 20 -7.60 2.18 10.38
N VAL A 21 -7.60 1.36 11.42
CA VAL A 21 -6.74 0.16 11.51
C VAL A 21 -7.65 -1.07 11.64
N PRO A 22 -8.20 -1.59 10.51
CA PRO A 22 -9.20 -2.67 10.53
C PRO A 22 -8.62 -4.05 10.90
N ALA A 23 -7.30 -4.20 10.90
CA ALA A 23 -6.59 -5.40 11.34
C ALA A 23 -5.18 -5.03 11.84
N PRO A 24 -4.50 -5.89 12.64
CA PRO A 24 -3.11 -5.68 13.01
C PRO A 24 -2.22 -5.44 11.79
N HIS A 25 -1.39 -4.41 11.86
CA HIS A 25 -0.48 -3.96 10.81
C HIS A 25 -1.11 -3.48 9.48
N VAL A 26 -2.43 -3.31 9.42
CA VAL A 26 -3.15 -2.84 8.22
C VAL A 26 -3.70 -1.44 8.47
N LEU A 27 -3.17 -0.44 7.77
CA LEU A 27 -3.74 0.92 7.72
C LEU A 27 -4.75 1.00 6.58
N LEU A 28 -5.94 1.52 6.85
CA LEU A 28 -6.92 1.92 5.86
C LEU A 28 -7.01 3.45 5.82
N VAL A 29 -6.68 4.03 4.66
CA VAL A 29 -6.79 5.46 4.38
C VAL A 29 -7.98 5.67 3.46
N ALA A 30 -9.08 6.20 3.99
CA ALA A 30 -10.33 6.44 3.26
C ALA A 30 -10.55 7.93 2.99
N ILE A 31 -10.30 8.37 1.75
CA ILE A 31 -10.60 9.73 1.26
C ILE A 31 -12.11 10.00 1.31
N ASN A 32 -12.56 11.15 1.83
CA ASN A 32 -13.98 11.40 2.08
C ASN A 32 -14.48 12.74 1.49
N PHE A 33 -14.74 12.77 0.18
CA PHE A 33 -15.35 13.90 -0.52
C PHE A 33 -16.46 13.46 -1.51
N GLU A 34 -17.48 12.76 -1.01
CA GLU A 34 -18.63 12.28 -1.81
C GLU A 34 -19.21 13.35 -2.76
N LYS A 35 -19.42 14.57 -2.25
CA LYS A 35 -20.06 15.69 -2.99
C LYS A 35 -19.27 16.21 -4.19
N GLN A 36 -17.98 15.87 -4.32
CA GLN A 36 -17.14 16.23 -5.47
C GLN A 36 -16.42 15.01 -6.05
N MET A 37 -17.04 13.83 -5.93
CA MET A 37 -16.56 12.57 -6.52
C MET A 37 -15.12 12.19 -6.10
N ASN A 38 -14.73 12.49 -4.86
CA ASN A 38 -13.39 12.22 -4.31
C ASN A 38 -12.20 12.91 -5.01
N SER A 39 -12.47 13.91 -5.86
CA SER A 39 -11.44 14.81 -6.40
C SER A 39 -10.69 15.52 -5.26
N LEU A 40 -9.37 15.31 -5.19
CA LEU A 40 -8.52 15.85 -4.13
C LEU A 40 -8.09 17.29 -4.42
N PRO A 41 -8.26 18.25 -3.50
CA PRO A 41 -7.53 19.52 -3.56
C PRO A 41 -6.03 19.28 -3.30
N VAL A 42 -5.17 20.20 -3.74
CA VAL A 42 -3.71 20.12 -3.57
C VAL A 42 -3.30 19.89 -2.11
N ASP A 43 -3.98 20.54 -1.16
CA ASP A 43 -3.74 20.37 0.28
C ASP A 43 -3.94 18.92 0.75
N ALA A 44 -4.87 18.18 0.12
CA ALA A 44 -5.14 16.79 0.44
C ALA A 44 -4.08 15.84 -0.14
N VAL A 45 -3.40 16.21 -1.22
CA VAL A 45 -2.21 15.49 -1.73
C VAL A 45 -1.05 15.63 -0.74
N TRP A 46 -0.83 16.83 -0.20
CA TRP A 46 0.18 17.05 0.85
C TRP A 46 -0.18 16.38 2.18
N GLU A 47 -1.47 16.29 2.53
CA GLU A 47 -1.95 15.48 3.65
C GLU A 47 -1.67 14.00 3.43
N MET A 48 -1.99 13.47 2.26
CA MET A 48 -1.72 12.08 1.87
C MET A 48 -0.23 11.75 1.94
N HIS A 49 0.66 12.66 1.48
CA HIS A 49 2.11 12.49 1.63
C HIS A 49 2.55 12.37 3.11
N ARG A 50 1.98 13.18 4.01
CA ARG A 50 2.27 13.06 5.46
C ARG A 50 1.75 11.75 6.04
N VAL A 51 0.59 11.26 5.60
CA VAL A 51 0.04 9.97 6.02
C VAL A 51 0.93 8.82 5.57
N TRP A 52 1.38 8.80 4.31
CA TRP A 52 2.30 7.76 3.83
C TRP A 52 3.67 7.82 4.50
N LYS A 53 4.22 9.01 4.71
CA LYS A 53 5.47 9.14 5.49
C LYS A 53 5.30 8.59 6.92
N TRP A 54 4.21 8.91 7.61
CA TRP A 54 3.94 8.35 8.93
C TRP A 54 3.75 6.82 8.89
N PHE A 55 3.09 6.29 7.86
CA PHE A 55 2.97 4.84 7.64
C PHE A 55 4.33 4.16 7.46
N ASP A 56 5.25 4.76 6.69
CA ASP A 56 6.62 4.24 6.50
C ASP A 56 7.48 4.36 7.77
N ASP A 57 7.24 5.39 8.60
CA ASP A 57 7.95 5.61 9.87
C ASP A 57 7.38 4.76 11.04
N GLU A 58 6.14 4.26 10.96
CA GLU A 58 5.45 3.51 12.03
C GLU A 58 5.76 1.99 11.98
N PRO A 59 6.55 1.45 12.93
CA PRO A 59 7.01 0.05 12.89
C PRO A 59 5.89 -0.99 13.04
N GLU A 60 4.73 -0.62 13.59
CA GLU A 60 3.58 -1.51 13.72
C GLU A 60 2.70 -1.55 12.48
N LEU A 61 2.95 -0.73 11.45
CA LEU A 61 2.22 -0.79 10.18
C LEU A 61 3.05 -1.50 9.09
N ARG A 62 2.36 -2.26 8.22
CA ARG A 62 3.00 -3.08 7.17
C ARG A 62 2.28 -3.02 5.83
N VAL A 63 0.95 -2.85 5.85
CA VAL A 63 0.15 -2.78 4.62
C VAL A 63 -0.75 -1.55 4.67
N GLY A 64 -0.59 -0.68 3.68
CA GLY A 64 -1.46 0.48 3.45
C GLY A 64 -2.52 0.14 2.42
N ILE A 65 -3.79 0.32 2.76
CA ILE A 65 -4.92 0.28 1.84
C ILE A 65 -5.33 1.73 1.60
N VAL A 66 -5.25 2.17 0.34
CA VAL A 66 -5.85 3.45 -0.08
C VAL A 66 -7.23 3.18 -0.67
N THR A 67 -8.20 3.94 -0.21
CA THR A 67 -9.58 3.89 -0.68
C THR A 67 -10.15 5.32 -0.62
N GLY A 68 -11.26 5.60 -1.30
CA GLY A 68 -11.90 6.92 -1.21
C GLY A 68 -13.39 6.74 -1.10
N ALA A 69 -13.87 6.72 0.13
CA ALA A 69 -14.76 5.71 0.69
C ALA A 69 -14.24 4.26 0.45
N ALA A 70 -13.84 3.84 -0.77
CA ALA A 70 -14.69 3.06 -1.66
C ALA A 70 -14.04 2.46 -2.98
N ALA A 71 -12.75 2.19 -3.07
CA ALA A 71 -11.96 1.88 -4.29
C ALA A 71 -12.62 0.97 -5.39
N CYS A 72 -12.39 1.32 -6.67
CA CYS A 72 -12.48 0.42 -7.86
C CYS A 72 -13.83 -0.29 -8.18
N ASN A 73 -14.97 0.19 -7.67
CA ASN A 73 -16.30 -0.21 -8.15
C ASN A 73 -16.93 0.85 -9.08
N GLY A 74 -16.32 1.08 -10.25
CA GLY A 74 -16.71 2.12 -11.20
C GLY A 74 -15.53 2.90 -11.80
N HIS A 75 -15.68 4.21 -11.97
CA HIS A 75 -14.79 5.03 -12.81
C HIS A 75 -13.55 5.62 -12.09
N ALA A 76 -12.41 4.93 -12.12
CA ALA A 76 -11.12 5.46 -11.66
C ALA A 76 -10.41 6.20 -12.82
N HIS A 77 -10.53 7.54 -12.88
CA HIS A 77 -10.06 8.36 -14.01
C HIS A 77 -9.03 9.42 -13.60
N GLY A 78 -8.17 9.81 -14.55
CA GLY A 78 -7.11 10.80 -14.34
C GLY A 78 -6.19 10.33 -13.22
N GLY A 79 -5.90 11.21 -12.26
CA GLY A 79 -5.11 10.82 -11.11
C GLY A 79 -5.70 9.73 -10.21
N GLY A 80 -6.98 9.39 -10.35
CA GLY A 80 -7.55 8.25 -9.66
C GLY A 80 -7.06 6.93 -10.24
N PHE A 81 -6.77 6.93 -11.54
CA PHE A 81 -6.02 5.86 -12.17
C PHE A 81 -4.52 5.97 -11.88
N GLU A 82 -3.93 7.18 -11.75
CA GLU A 82 -2.52 7.30 -11.34
C GLU A 82 -2.25 6.69 -9.95
N ILE A 83 -3.17 6.80 -8.98
CA ILE A 83 -3.06 6.08 -7.67
C ILE A 83 -3.13 4.57 -7.85
N VAL A 84 -4.04 4.09 -8.70
CA VAL A 84 -4.18 2.65 -9.02
C VAL A 84 -2.89 2.12 -9.67
N LEU A 85 -2.30 2.88 -10.58
CA LEU A 85 -1.00 2.56 -11.22
C LEU A 85 0.19 2.63 -10.24
N SER A 86 0.06 3.42 -9.17
CA SER A 86 1.07 3.54 -8.10
C SER A 86 0.92 2.50 -6.98
N SER A 87 -0.15 1.68 -7.02
CA SER A 87 -0.47 0.69 -5.99
C SER A 87 0.21 -0.64 -6.29
N ASP A 88 0.82 -1.28 -5.27
CA ASP A 88 1.46 -2.59 -5.44
C ASP A 88 0.45 -3.70 -5.79
N ILE A 89 -0.82 -3.56 -5.35
CA ILE A 89 -1.95 -4.47 -5.64
C ILE A 89 -3.21 -3.64 -5.84
N VAL A 90 -4.04 -4.03 -6.81
CA VAL A 90 -5.33 -3.41 -7.11
C VAL A 90 -6.44 -4.46 -6.97
N ILE A 91 -7.40 -4.23 -6.08
CA ILE A 91 -8.67 -4.98 -6.03
C ILE A 91 -9.69 -4.15 -6.81
N ALA A 92 -10.39 -4.76 -7.77
CA ALA A 92 -11.33 -4.07 -8.65
C ALA A 92 -12.56 -4.92 -8.97
N SER A 93 -13.68 -4.24 -9.18
CA SER A 93 -14.94 -4.88 -9.63
C SER A 93 -14.90 -5.16 -11.14
N GLU A 94 -15.84 -5.99 -11.61
CA GLU A 94 -16.09 -6.19 -13.04
C GLU A 94 -16.55 -4.90 -13.76
N ASN A 95 -17.12 -3.94 -13.03
CA ASN A 95 -17.59 -2.65 -13.56
C ASN A 95 -16.53 -1.53 -13.47
N ALA A 96 -15.26 -1.86 -13.19
CA ALA A 96 -14.20 -0.88 -13.08
C ALA A 96 -13.79 -0.33 -14.46
N ASP A 97 -13.78 1.01 -14.60
CA ASP A 97 -13.42 1.72 -15.83
C ASP A 97 -12.25 2.67 -15.56
N PHE A 98 -11.09 2.34 -16.13
CA PHE A 98 -9.80 3.01 -15.90
C PHE A 98 -9.39 3.87 -17.09
N ARG A 99 -9.14 5.16 -16.90
CA ARG A 99 -8.80 6.10 -18.01
C ARG A 99 -7.88 7.25 -17.59
N LEU A 100 -7.07 7.75 -18.52
CA LEU A 100 -6.36 9.04 -18.41
C LEU A 100 -6.96 10.04 -19.42
N PRO A 101 -8.10 10.69 -19.11
CA PRO A 101 -8.80 11.61 -20.03
C PRO A 101 -8.12 12.98 -20.14
N ASP A 102 -7.01 13.21 -19.45
CA ASP A 102 -6.25 14.47 -19.40
C ASP A 102 -5.86 14.96 -20.80
N VAL A 103 -5.45 14.03 -21.67
CA VAL A 103 -5.12 14.33 -23.08
C VAL A 103 -6.30 14.91 -23.86
N LEU A 104 -7.55 14.58 -23.49
CA LEU A 104 -8.77 15.14 -24.10
C LEU A 104 -9.04 16.60 -23.66
N ARG A 105 -8.31 17.08 -22.65
CA ARG A 105 -8.43 18.44 -22.09
C ARG A 105 -7.20 19.30 -22.38
N GLY A 106 -6.26 18.82 -23.21
CA GLY A 106 -5.00 19.51 -23.49
C GLY A 106 -4.00 19.49 -22.33
N THR A 107 -4.21 18.61 -21.34
CA THR A 107 -3.28 18.39 -20.23
C THR A 107 -2.66 16.99 -20.33
N ALA A 108 -1.76 16.65 -19.42
CA ALA A 108 -1.21 15.32 -19.29
C ALA A 108 -1.39 14.83 -17.84
N ALA A 109 -1.49 13.52 -17.66
CA ALA A 109 -1.37 12.89 -16.35
C ALA A 109 0.10 13.03 -15.91
N MET A 110 0.33 13.89 -14.92
CA MET A 110 1.66 14.33 -14.47
C MET A 110 1.74 14.46 -12.94
N ALA A 111 0.66 14.15 -12.22
CA ALA A 111 0.43 14.60 -10.84
C ALA A 111 0.22 13.47 -9.84
N GLY A 112 -0.01 12.24 -10.30
CA GLY A 112 -0.04 11.06 -9.45
C GLY A 112 -1.29 10.85 -8.58
N ALA A 113 -2.34 11.70 -8.61
CA ALA A 113 -3.47 11.57 -7.66
C ALA A 113 -4.77 12.37 -7.94
N PHE A 114 -5.92 11.68 -8.10
CA PHE A 114 -7.32 12.18 -8.16
C PHE A 114 -8.37 11.02 -8.03
N PRO A 115 -8.41 10.28 -6.91
CA PRO A 115 -9.19 9.05 -6.70
C PRO A 115 -10.72 9.25 -6.87
N ARG A 116 -11.42 8.24 -7.44
CA ARG A 116 -12.88 8.25 -7.69
C ARG A 116 -13.55 6.87 -7.46
N PRO A 117 -14.24 6.64 -6.32
CA PRO A 117 -14.76 5.28 -6.00
C PRO A 117 -16.22 5.07 -5.40
N ILE A 118 -16.71 3.79 -5.28
CA ILE A 118 -17.97 3.26 -4.63
C ILE A 118 -17.76 1.95 -3.76
N ASP A 119 -18.32 1.88 -2.53
CA ASP A 119 -17.83 1.18 -1.29
C ASP A 119 -17.52 -0.34 -1.25
N ASP A 120 -17.80 -1.11 -2.31
CA ASP A 120 -18.12 -2.55 -2.17
C ASP A 120 -16.93 -3.52 -2.02
N LEU A 121 -15.68 -3.04 -1.99
CA LEU A 121 -14.46 -3.87 -2.03
C LEU A 121 -13.54 -3.77 -0.80
N ILE A 122 -13.94 -3.01 0.22
CA ILE A 122 -13.11 -2.77 1.41
C ILE A 122 -12.80 -4.08 2.16
N LYS A 123 -13.77 -5.00 2.23
CA LYS A 123 -13.62 -6.27 2.92
C LYS A 123 -12.55 -7.14 2.24
N GLU A 124 -12.61 -7.27 0.91
CA GLU A 124 -11.68 -8.05 0.09
C GLU A 124 -10.27 -7.46 0.16
N ALA A 125 -10.15 -6.14 0.07
CA ALA A 125 -8.88 -5.44 0.25
C ALA A 125 -8.28 -5.67 1.65
N VAL A 126 -9.11 -5.63 2.71
CA VAL A 126 -8.69 -5.91 4.09
C VAL A 126 -8.30 -7.38 4.29
N ASP A 127 -8.99 -8.33 3.64
CA ASP A 127 -8.66 -9.76 3.73
C ASP A 127 -7.34 -10.08 3.01
N VAL A 128 -7.07 -9.47 1.85
CA VAL A 128 -5.76 -9.53 1.18
C VAL A 128 -4.67 -8.85 2.01
N ALA A 129 -4.95 -7.69 2.61
CA ALA A 129 -3.99 -7.00 3.46
C ALA A 129 -3.62 -7.78 4.72
N LYS A 130 -4.58 -8.47 5.37
CA LYS A 130 -4.31 -9.41 6.48
C LYS A 130 -3.37 -10.53 6.06
N LEU A 131 -3.60 -11.11 4.87
CA LEU A 131 -2.75 -12.18 4.35
C LEU A 131 -1.29 -11.69 4.19
N ILE A 132 -1.08 -10.51 3.59
CA ILE A 132 0.26 -9.92 3.41
C ILE A 132 0.88 -9.54 4.76
N ALA A 133 0.13 -8.93 5.68
CA ALA A 133 0.58 -8.57 7.02
C ALA A 133 1.00 -9.79 7.89
N SER A 134 0.48 -10.98 7.56
CA SER A 134 0.84 -12.25 8.19
C SER A 134 2.12 -12.92 7.63
N MET A 135 2.73 -12.35 6.59
CA MET A 135 4.01 -12.81 6.03
C MET A 135 5.19 -12.14 6.73
N SER A 136 6.40 -12.65 6.45
CA SER A 136 7.66 -12.03 6.91
C SER A 136 7.77 -10.61 6.34
N PRO A 137 7.86 -9.55 7.18
CA PRO A 137 7.92 -8.17 6.70
C PRO A 137 9.19 -7.93 5.87
N ASP A 138 10.32 -8.49 6.29
CA ASP A 138 11.59 -8.46 5.55
C ASP A 138 11.41 -9.01 4.13
N SER A 139 10.74 -10.16 3.98
CA SER A 139 10.51 -10.80 2.68
C SER A 139 9.55 -9.98 1.81
N VAL A 140 8.47 -9.44 2.38
CA VAL A 140 7.53 -8.57 1.65
C VAL A 140 8.23 -7.31 1.12
N ILE A 141 9.08 -6.68 1.94
CA ILE A 141 9.88 -5.51 1.53
C ILE A 141 10.81 -5.85 0.36
N VAL A 142 11.57 -6.95 0.45
CA VAL A 142 12.53 -7.35 -0.59
C VAL A 142 11.83 -7.78 -1.88
N THR A 143 10.73 -8.52 -1.79
CA THR A 143 9.92 -8.90 -2.97
C THR A 143 9.36 -7.66 -3.67
N ARG A 144 8.81 -6.69 -2.93
CA ARG A 144 8.34 -5.42 -3.50
C ARG A 144 9.47 -4.62 -4.14
N ALA A 145 10.63 -4.53 -3.48
CA ALA A 145 11.80 -3.84 -4.01
C ALA A 145 12.26 -4.45 -5.35
N GLY A 146 12.33 -5.78 -5.46
CA GLY A 146 12.70 -6.46 -6.69
C GLY A 146 11.73 -6.22 -7.85
N ILE A 147 10.43 -6.18 -7.58
CA ILE A 147 9.41 -5.83 -8.59
C ILE A 147 9.61 -4.41 -9.10
N ARG A 148 9.82 -3.44 -8.19
CA ARG A 148 10.06 -2.03 -8.57
C ARG A 148 11.39 -1.85 -9.32
N GLN A 149 12.44 -2.57 -8.93
CA GLN A 149 13.73 -2.53 -9.63
C GLN A 149 13.62 -3.01 -11.10
N ALA A 150 12.70 -3.93 -11.40
CA ALA A 150 12.41 -4.38 -12.76
C ALA A 150 11.64 -3.35 -13.62
N TRP A 151 11.06 -2.31 -13.01
CA TRP A 151 10.55 -1.14 -13.74
C TRP A 151 11.60 -0.05 -13.91
N GLU A 152 12.48 0.14 -12.92
CA GLU A 152 13.58 1.12 -12.99
C GLU A 152 14.71 0.70 -13.94
N THR A 153 14.86 -0.60 -14.20
CA THR A 153 15.92 -1.15 -15.05
C THR A 153 15.35 -1.93 -16.23
N SER A 154 15.81 -1.63 -17.44
CA SER A 154 15.38 -2.31 -18.67
C SER A 154 15.89 -3.75 -18.83
N SER A 155 16.43 -4.37 -17.77
CA SER A 155 16.92 -5.75 -17.75
C SER A 155 16.54 -6.44 -16.43
N ILE A 156 15.77 -7.51 -16.54
CA ILE A 156 15.33 -8.34 -15.40
C ILE A 156 16.52 -8.98 -14.69
N GLU A 157 17.57 -9.35 -15.43
CA GLU A 157 18.82 -9.91 -14.90
C GLU A 157 19.54 -8.88 -14.02
N HIS A 158 19.62 -7.63 -14.50
CA HIS A 158 20.21 -6.52 -13.76
C HIS A 158 19.37 -6.16 -12.52
N ALA A 159 18.04 -6.13 -12.63
CA ALA A 159 17.13 -5.93 -11.50
C ALA A 159 17.33 -7.00 -10.41
N THR A 160 17.43 -8.27 -10.82
CA THR A 160 17.64 -9.41 -9.93
C THR A 160 18.99 -9.31 -9.22
N PHE A 161 20.06 -8.96 -9.95
CA PHE A 161 21.38 -8.75 -9.39
C PHE A 161 21.39 -7.62 -8.34
N LEU A 162 20.90 -6.43 -8.66
CA LEU A 162 20.85 -5.29 -7.73
C LEU A 162 20.03 -5.58 -6.47
N THR A 163 18.91 -6.27 -6.61
CA THR A 163 18.06 -6.68 -5.48
C THR A 163 18.81 -7.69 -4.59
N GLY A 164 19.51 -8.65 -5.21
CA GLY A 164 20.35 -9.61 -4.50
C GLY A 164 21.48 -8.94 -3.72
N GLU A 165 22.29 -8.10 -4.38
CA GLU A 165 23.40 -7.37 -3.77
C GLU A 165 22.95 -6.47 -2.60
N THR A 166 21.81 -5.80 -2.75
CA THR A 166 21.31 -4.84 -1.76
C THR A 166 20.73 -5.53 -0.51
N TYR A 167 20.02 -6.66 -0.70
CA TYR A 167 19.18 -7.24 0.36
C TYR A 167 19.54 -8.65 0.80
N ALA A 168 20.14 -9.51 -0.04
CA ALA A 168 20.25 -10.95 0.26
C ALA A 168 21.01 -11.24 1.57
N ALA A 169 22.13 -10.56 1.81
CA ALA A 169 22.91 -10.74 3.03
C ALA A 169 22.15 -10.27 4.28
N LYS A 170 21.47 -9.11 4.21
CA LYS A 170 20.64 -8.58 5.31
C LYS A 170 19.44 -9.49 5.61
N LEU A 171 18.74 -9.93 4.57
CA LEU A 171 17.56 -10.80 4.67
C LEU A 171 17.93 -12.16 5.29
N MET A 172 18.97 -12.83 4.78
CA MET A 172 19.35 -14.17 5.24
C MET A 172 19.98 -14.20 6.63
N SER A 173 20.61 -13.09 7.06
CA SER A 173 21.07 -12.92 8.45
C SER A 173 19.98 -12.38 9.38
N GLY A 174 18.82 -12.01 8.84
CA GLY A 174 17.70 -11.43 9.56
C GLY A 174 17.02 -12.39 10.54
N GLU A 175 16.46 -11.82 11.60
CA GLU A 175 15.77 -12.56 12.65
C GLU A 175 14.52 -13.28 12.11
N ASN A 176 13.80 -12.66 11.18
CA ASN A 176 12.65 -13.25 10.51
C ASN A 176 13.04 -14.44 9.62
N ALA A 177 14.19 -14.43 8.93
CA ALA A 177 14.64 -15.59 8.17
C ALA A 177 14.92 -16.80 9.08
N ARG A 178 15.59 -16.58 10.22
CA ARG A 178 15.83 -17.61 11.24
C ARG A 178 14.54 -18.18 11.81
N GLU A 179 13.59 -17.31 12.17
CA GLU A 179 12.28 -17.71 12.70
C GLU A 179 11.43 -18.46 11.68
N GLY A 180 11.43 -18.03 10.41
CA GLY A 180 10.70 -18.72 9.33
C GLY A 180 11.19 -20.16 9.13
N MET A 181 12.51 -20.37 9.09
CA MET A 181 13.10 -21.72 9.02
C MET A 181 12.79 -22.56 10.25
N LEU A 182 12.81 -21.96 11.45
CA LEU A 182 12.51 -22.65 12.71
C LEU A 182 11.03 -23.07 12.78
N ALA A 183 10.12 -22.13 12.50
CA ALA A 183 8.68 -22.37 12.50
C ALA A 183 8.26 -23.44 11.48
N PHE A 184 8.88 -23.44 10.29
CA PHE A 184 8.70 -24.50 9.29
C PHE A 184 9.14 -25.87 9.81
N LYS A 185 10.34 -25.97 10.39
CA LYS A 185 10.86 -27.20 11.01
C LYS A 185 9.98 -27.70 12.15
N GLU A 186 9.45 -26.79 12.97
CA GLU A 186 8.60 -27.07 14.13
C GLU A 186 7.10 -27.23 13.78
N LYS A 187 6.73 -27.05 12.50
CA LYS A 187 5.33 -27.12 11.99
C LYS A 187 4.35 -26.22 12.75
N ARG A 188 4.79 -25.03 13.13
CA ARG A 188 3.97 -24.02 13.83
C ARG A 188 3.88 -22.72 13.03
N PRO A 189 2.91 -21.83 13.34
CA PRO A 189 2.93 -20.48 12.82
C PRO A 189 4.23 -19.73 13.23
N PRO A 190 4.83 -18.95 12.31
CA PRO A 190 5.96 -18.07 12.62
C PRO A 190 5.52 -16.86 13.43
N LYS A 191 6.43 -16.32 14.24
CA LYS A 191 6.26 -15.11 15.06
C LYS A 191 7.16 -14.00 14.54
N TRP A 192 6.70 -13.32 13.50
CA TRP A 192 7.48 -12.24 12.88
C TRP A 192 7.71 -11.06 13.83
N VAL A 193 8.91 -10.50 13.78
CA VAL A 193 9.28 -9.23 14.43
C VAL A 193 9.30 -8.11 13.40
N PRO A 194 9.23 -6.82 13.80
CA PRO A 194 9.42 -5.69 12.88
C PRO A 194 10.72 -5.81 12.08
N SER A 195 10.67 -5.39 10.81
CA SER A 195 11.83 -5.42 9.91
C SER A 195 12.95 -4.48 10.37
N LYS A 196 14.18 -4.80 9.97
CA LYS A 196 15.42 -4.05 10.26
C LYS A 196 16.23 -3.76 8.98
N LEU A 197 15.60 -3.86 7.80
CA LEU A 197 16.24 -3.76 6.47
C LEU A 197 16.55 -2.32 6.03
#